data_AF-A0A7D6BGE1-F1
#
_entry.id   AF-A0A7D6BGE1-F1
#
_cell.length_a   1.000
_cell.length_b   1.000
_cell.length_c   1.000
_cell.angle_alpha   90.00
_cell.angle_beta   90.00
_cell.angle_gamma   90.00
#
_symmetry.space_group_name_H-M   'P 1'
#
loop_
_entity.id
_entity.type
_entity.pdbx_description
1 polymer ?
#
loop_
_entity_poly.entity_id
_entity_poly.type
_entity_poly.pdbx_seq_one_letter_code
_entity_poly.pdbx_strand_id
1 'polypeptide(L)'
;MLETGKGQIGIEYAAVLVLFLFILVPVLYIGMMDIQIAGQTSQARVAVDSIADSADRVYAQGPGATTTVEIYLPAGINSASFNKQEVNINLNLPTGGKTDVYALARGNLSGTMPTLPGRHVLVVRMNSSGQVQIAEVT
;
A
#
# COMPACT_ATOMS: atom_id res chain seq x y z
N MET A 1 57.59 33.54 4.91
CA MET A 1 56.74 32.61 5.69
C MET A 1 55.33 32.79 5.18
N LEU A 2 54.88 31.91 4.30
CA LEU A 2 53.55 31.99 3.69
C LEU A 2 52.53 31.40 4.68
N GLU A 3 51.38 32.07 4.83
CA GLU A 3 50.26 31.65 5.68
C GLU A 3 49.63 30.34 5.17
N THR A 4 50.21 29.19 5.47
CA THR A 4 49.66 27.87 5.07
C THR A 4 48.52 27.39 5.98
N GLY A 5 48.30 28.05 7.13
CA GLY A 5 47.34 27.58 8.15
C GLY A 5 45.87 27.69 7.76
N LYS A 6 45.47 28.74 7.01
CA LYS A 6 44.05 28.99 6.71
C LYS A 6 43.49 28.03 5.67
N GLY A 7 44.29 27.66 4.66
CA GLY A 7 43.90 26.69 3.63
C GLY A 7 43.87 25.24 4.15
N GLN A 8 44.83 24.86 5.00
CA GLN A 8 44.88 23.53 5.61
C GLN A 8 43.68 23.27 6.53
N ILE A 9 43.31 24.25 7.36
CA ILE A 9 42.14 24.17 8.22
C ILE A 9 40.85 24.00 7.39
N GLY A 10 40.71 24.74 6.28
CA GLY A 10 39.57 24.59 5.36
C GLY A 10 39.45 23.19 4.75
N ILE A 11 40.58 22.56 4.42
CA ILE A 11 40.62 21.18 3.88
C ILE A 11 40.18 20.16 4.94
N GLU A 12 40.61 20.32 6.19
CA GLU A 12 40.20 19.42 7.29
C GLU A 12 38.69 19.51 7.54
N TYR A 13 38.12 20.72 7.58
CA TYR A 13 36.67 20.88 7.69
C TYR A 13 35.91 20.31 6.50
N ALA A 14 36.42 20.47 5.27
CA ALA A 14 35.83 19.87 4.09
C ALA A 14 35.86 18.33 4.16
N ALA A 15 36.96 17.74 4.63
CA ALA A 15 37.07 16.29 4.80
C ALA A 15 36.07 15.74 5.82
N VAL A 16 35.89 16.44 6.96
CA VAL A 16 34.87 16.08 7.97
C VAL A 16 33.46 16.19 7.39
N LEU A 17 33.17 17.24 6.61
CA LEU A 17 31.88 17.43 5.97
C LEU A 17 31.57 16.30 4.97
N VAL A 18 32.55 15.91 4.16
CA VAL A 18 32.41 14.80 3.21
C VAL A 18 32.14 13.49 3.94
N LEU A 19 32.89 13.20 5.01
CA LEU A 19 32.67 12.01 5.83
C LEU A 19 31.26 12.00 6.44
N PHE A 20 30.81 13.16 6.94
CA PHE A 20 29.46 13.31 7.49
C PHE A 20 28.38 13.06 6.45
N LEU A 21 28.50 13.65 5.26
CA LEU A 21 27.56 13.44 4.16
C LEU A 21 27.57 12.00 3.65
N PHE A 22 28.75 11.36 3.62
CA PHE A 22 28.90 9.97 3.22
C PHE A 22 28.10 9.01 4.13
N ILE A 23 27.97 9.34 5.41
CA ILE A 23 27.15 8.57 6.36
C ILE A 23 25.69 9.00 6.30
N LEU A 24 25.41 10.30 6.20
CA LEU A 24 24.06 10.84 6.24
C LEU A 24 23.20 10.40 5.05
N VAL A 25 23.76 10.42 3.84
CA VAL A 25 23.04 10.08 2.60
C VAL A 25 22.44 8.67 2.63
N PRO A 26 23.20 7.59 2.91
CA PRO A 26 22.63 6.24 2.96
C PRO A 26 21.60 6.07 4.08
N VAL A 27 21.78 6.72 5.23
CA VAL A 27 20.80 6.68 6.34
C VAL A 27 19.46 7.29 5.92
N LEU A 28 19.50 8.48 5.29
CA LEU A 28 18.28 9.11 4.77
C LEU A 28 17.63 8.28 3.68
N TYR A 29 18.44 7.69 2.79
CA TYR A 29 17.94 6.84 1.71
C TYR A 29 17.17 5.62 2.24
N ILE A 30 17.73 4.89 3.20
CA ILE A 30 17.08 3.73 3.83
C ILE A 30 15.80 4.18 4.55
N GLY A 31 15.86 5.26 5.32
CA GLY A 31 14.68 5.78 6.04
C GLY A 31 13.53 6.17 5.12
N MET A 32 13.82 6.78 3.96
CA MET A 32 12.78 7.09 2.95
C MET A 32 12.15 5.82 2.37
N MET A 33 12.92 4.76 2.16
CA MET A 33 12.44 3.50 1.63
C MET A 33 11.51 2.78 2.62
N ASP A 34 11.85 2.79 3.91
CA ASP A 34 11.01 2.21 4.97
C ASP A 34 9.66 2.94 5.08
N ILE A 35 9.68 4.28 5.00
CA ILE A 35 8.45 5.09 4.99
C ILE A 35 7.56 4.74 3.79
N GLN A 36 8.16 4.54 2.60
CA GLN A 36 7.41 4.16 1.41
C GLN A 36 6.78 2.77 1.55
N ILE A 37 7.53 1.78 2.05
CA ILE A 37 7.02 0.42 2.29
C ILE A 37 5.85 0.47 3.28
N ALA A 38 6.04 1.12 4.44
CA ALA A 38 5.01 1.22 5.46
C ALA A 38 3.75 1.92 4.93
N GLY A 39 3.93 2.98 4.13
CA GLY A 39 2.82 3.69 3.49
C GLY A 39 2.03 2.81 2.51
N GLN A 40 2.72 2.07 1.63
CA GLN A 40 2.08 1.18 0.66
C GLN A 40 1.34 0.02 1.35
N THR A 41 1.97 -0.64 2.31
CA THR A 41 1.36 -1.75 3.05
C THR A 41 0.17 -1.26 3.88
N SER A 42 0.26 -0.09 4.52
CA SER A 42 -0.85 0.50 5.28
C SER A 42 -2.04 0.85 4.37
N GLN A 43 -1.81 1.44 3.20
CA GLN A 43 -2.87 1.73 2.23
C GLN A 43 -3.55 0.46 1.73
N ALA A 44 -2.78 -0.56 1.33
CA ALA A 44 -3.35 -1.85 0.95
C ALA A 44 -4.16 -2.48 2.09
N ARG A 45 -3.69 -2.36 3.33
CA ARG A 45 -4.38 -2.90 4.50
C ARG A 45 -5.74 -2.23 4.70
N VAL A 46 -5.77 -0.89 4.66
CA VAL A 46 -7.02 -0.13 4.76
C VAL A 46 -7.97 -0.48 3.62
N ALA A 47 -7.45 -0.69 2.40
CA ALA A 47 -8.27 -1.10 1.26
C ALA A 47 -8.92 -2.48 1.46
N VAL A 48 -8.13 -3.52 1.81
CA VAL A 48 -8.68 -4.87 2.01
C VAL A 48 -9.66 -4.92 3.19
N ASP A 49 -9.36 -4.22 4.29
CA ASP A 49 -10.24 -4.14 5.46
C ASP A 49 -11.55 -3.42 5.11
N SER A 50 -11.49 -2.29 4.38
CA SER A 50 -12.69 -1.54 3.98
C SER A 50 -13.62 -2.35 3.07
N ILE A 51 -13.04 -3.17 2.20
CA ILE A 51 -13.79 -4.06 1.32
C ILE A 51 -14.42 -5.19 2.12
N ALA A 52 -13.66 -5.84 3.00
CA ALA A 52 -14.17 -6.91 3.86
C ALA A 52 -15.31 -6.41 4.77
N ASP A 53 -15.14 -5.24 5.39
CA ASP A 53 -16.17 -4.61 6.23
C ASP A 53 -17.44 -4.27 5.43
N SER A 54 -17.28 -3.77 4.20
CA SER A 54 -18.41 -3.45 3.33
C SER A 54 -19.13 -4.72 2.86
N ALA A 55 -18.38 -5.78 2.56
CA ALA A 55 -18.92 -7.09 2.24
C ALA A 55 -19.68 -7.69 3.43
N ASP A 56 -19.15 -7.57 4.64
CA ASP A 56 -19.80 -8.02 5.87
C ASP A 56 -21.11 -7.30 6.14
N ARG A 57 -21.15 -5.97 5.91
CA ARG A 57 -22.38 -5.17 6.03
C ARG A 57 -23.43 -5.62 5.03
N VAL A 58 -23.06 -5.80 3.78
CA VAL A 58 -23.97 -6.27 2.72
C VAL A 58 -24.44 -7.70 3.00
N TYR A 59 -23.55 -8.57 3.44
CA TYR A 59 -23.88 -9.94 3.82
C TYR A 59 -24.85 -10.00 5.00
N ALA A 60 -24.66 -9.16 6.01
CA ALA A 60 -25.54 -9.06 7.17
C ALA A 60 -26.93 -8.51 6.83
N GLN A 61 -27.04 -7.65 5.82
CA GLN A 61 -28.32 -7.10 5.34
C GLN A 61 -29.11 -8.11 4.48
N GLY A 62 -28.43 -9.04 3.83
CA GLY A 62 -29.05 -10.13 3.08
C GLY A 62 -29.23 -9.85 1.57
N PRO A 63 -29.89 -10.78 0.86
CA PRO A 63 -29.99 -10.74 -0.60
C PRO A 63 -30.63 -9.45 -1.14
N GLY A 64 -30.02 -8.85 -2.15
CA GLY A 64 -30.47 -7.59 -2.74
C GLY A 64 -29.86 -6.34 -2.09
N ALA A 65 -29.18 -6.47 -0.94
CA ALA A 65 -28.42 -5.38 -0.36
C ALA A 65 -27.28 -4.93 -1.27
N THR A 66 -27.08 -3.61 -1.36
CA THR A 66 -26.04 -2.98 -2.17
C THR A 66 -25.44 -1.80 -1.41
N THR A 67 -24.12 -1.68 -1.44
CA THR A 67 -23.40 -0.50 -0.96
C THR A 67 -22.29 -0.13 -1.92
N THR A 68 -21.75 1.07 -1.74
CA THR A 68 -20.54 1.53 -2.43
C THR A 68 -19.44 1.71 -1.39
N VAL A 69 -18.22 1.32 -1.75
CA VAL A 69 -17.02 1.57 -0.95
C VAL A 69 -15.98 2.27 -1.80
N GLU A 70 -15.40 3.31 -1.25
CA GLU A 70 -14.27 4.01 -1.84
C GLU A 70 -12.99 3.47 -1.22
N ILE A 71 -12.04 3.09 -2.07
CA ILE A 71 -10.74 2.59 -1.64
C ILE A 71 -9.61 3.36 -2.32
N TYR A 72 -8.47 3.40 -1.65
CA TYR A 72 -7.23 3.93 -2.19
C TYR A 72 -6.22 2.80 -2.33
N LEU A 73 -5.83 2.52 -3.57
CA LEU A 73 -4.87 1.48 -3.89
C LEU A 73 -3.46 2.07 -4.00
N PRO A 74 -2.45 1.47 -3.32
CA PRO A 74 -1.08 1.92 -3.44
C PRO A 74 -0.47 1.56 -4.81
N ALA A 75 0.65 2.18 -5.14
CA ALA A 75 1.50 1.73 -6.24
C ALA A 75 2.13 0.36 -5.93
N GLY A 76 2.56 -0.35 -6.98
CA GLY A 76 3.28 -1.60 -6.85
C GLY A 76 2.39 -2.84 -6.67
N ILE A 77 1.08 -2.74 -6.91
CA ILE A 77 0.20 -3.92 -6.95
C ILE A 77 0.63 -4.83 -8.10
N ASN A 78 0.98 -6.07 -7.75
CA ASN A 78 1.30 -7.14 -8.70
C ASN A 78 0.04 -7.93 -9.08
N SER A 79 -0.80 -8.24 -8.08
CA SER A 79 -2.09 -8.90 -8.28
C SER A 79 -3.05 -8.56 -7.16
N ALA A 80 -4.33 -8.50 -7.48
CA ALA A 80 -5.39 -8.24 -6.52
C ALA A 80 -6.56 -9.18 -6.84
N SER A 81 -7.08 -9.92 -5.86
CA SER A 81 -8.08 -10.96 -6.11
C SER A 81 -8.98 -11.25 -4.92
N PHE A 82 -10.13 -11.85 -5.22
CA PHE A 82 -11.06 -12.40 -4.25
C PHE A 82 -10.97 -13.93 -4.29
N ASN A 83 -10.78 -14.56 -3.14
CA ASN A 83 -10.75 -16.01 -3.02
C ASN A 83 -11.66 -16.47 -1.88
N LYS A 84 -12.89 -16.89 -2.24
CA LYS A 84 -13.94 -17.24 -1.27
C LYS A 84 -14.14 -16.07 -0.30
N GLN A 85 -13.77 -16.22 0.96
CA GLN A 85 -13.92 -15.20 2.00
C GLN A 85 -12.74 -14.22 2.07
N GLU A 86 -11.68 -14.45 1.31
CA GLU A 86 -10.46 -13.63 1.38
C GLU A 86 -10.43 -12.55 0.30
N VAL A 87 -10.11 -11.33 0.71
CA VAL A 87 -9.62 -10.25 -0.16
C VAL A 87 -8.11 -10.24 -0.07
N ASN A 88 -7.41 -10.34 -1.19
CA ASN A 88 -5.94 -10.42 -1.22
C ASN A 88 -5.34 -9.41 -2.20
N ILE A 89 -4.31 -8.69 -1.76
CA ILE A 89 -3.47 -7.80 -2.57
C ILE A 89 -2.01 -8.22 -2.40
N ASN A 90 -1.37 -8.61 -3.50
CA ASN A 90 0.07 -8.84 -3.58
C ASN A 90 0.77 -7.57 -4.05
N LEU A 91 1.72 -7.08 -3.26
CA LEU A 91 2.51 -5.89 -3.53
C LEU A 91 3.97 -6.25 -3.85
N ASN A 92 4.54 -5.56 -4.82
CA ASN A 92 5.98 -5.46 -5.03
C ASN A 92 6.51 -4.27 -4.22
N LEU A 93 7.39 -4.55 -3.27
CA LEU A 93 8.01 -3.54 -2.43
C LEU A 93 9.13 -2.80 -3.19
N PRO A 94 9.41 -1.53 -2.87
CA PRO A 94 10.53 -0.77 -3.43
C PRO A 94 11.90 -1.46 -3.29
N THR A 95 12.06 -2.31 -2.28
CA THR A 95 13.27 -3.12 -2.04
C THR A 95 13.41 -4.32 -2.98
N GLY A 96 12.41 -4.61 -3.82
CA GLY A 96 12.34 -5.78 -4.70
C GLY A 96 11.71 -7.02 -4.06
N GLY A 97 11.32 -6.96 -2.78
CA GLY A 97 10.56 -8.01 -2.11
C GLY A 97 9.08 -8.03 -2.53
N LYS A 98 8.37 -9.12 -2.18
CA LYS A 98 6.92 -9.21 -2.32
C LYS A 98 6.26 -9.33 -0.96
N THR A 99 5.06 -8.77 -0.81
CA THR A 99 4.26 -8.92 0.40
C THR A 99 2.79 -9.12 0.05
N ASP A 100 2.12 -9.96 0.83
CA ASP A 100 0.68 -10.22 0.70
C ASP A 100 -0.07 -9.53 1.83
N VAL A 101 -1.06 -8.73 1.45
CA VAL A 101 -1.96 -8.04 2.37
C VAL A 101 -3.37 -8.58 2.12
N TYR A 102 -3.98 -9.16 3.16
CA TYR A 102 -5.29 -9.78 3.03
C TYR A 102 -6.20 -9.51 4.22
N ALA A 103 -7.51 -9.63 3.98
CA ALA A 103 -8.55 -9.57 4.99
C ALA A 103 -9.60 -10.66 4.71
N LEU A 104 -10.26 -11.13 5.78
CA LEU A 104 -11.31 -12.13 5.70
C LEU A 104 -12.68 -11.48 5.92
N ALA A 105 -13.61 -11.72 5.00
CA ALA A 105 -15.02 -11.40 5.12
C ALA A 105 -15.81 -12.64 5.58
N ARG A 106 -17.00 -12.44 6.11
CA ARG A 106 -17.96 -13.50 6.50
C ARG A 106 -18.60 -14.14 5.27
N GLY A 107 -18.91 -13.35 4.25
CA GLY A 107 -19.53 -13.81 3.01
C GLY A 107 -18.52 -14.29 1.98
N ASN A 108 -18.94 -15.22 1.10
CA ASN A 108 -18.14 -15.55 -0.08
C ASN A 108 -18.16 -14.38 -1.06
N LEU A 109 -16.97 -13.89 -1.38
CA LEU A 109 -16.67 -12.79 -2.28
C LEU A 109 -16.44 -13.31 -3.70
N SER A 110 -16.80 -12.49 -4.67
CA SER A 110 -16.59 -12.73 -6.09
C SER A 110 -16.52 -11.41 -6.85
N GLY A 111 -15.82 -11.38 -7.97
CA GLY A 111 -15.74 -10.19 -8.82
C GLY A 111 -14.33 -9.89 -9.30
N THR A 112 -14.13 -8.65 -9.73
CA THR A 112 -12.85 -8.16 -10.24
C THR A 112 -12.34 -7.03 -9.38
N MET A 113 -11.03 -6.99 -9.17
CA MET A 113 -10.38 -5.99 -8.36
C MET A 113 -9.52 -5.09 -9.25
N PRO A 114 -9.59 -3.75 -9.11
CA PRO A 114 -8.66 -2.88 -9.79
C PRO A 114 -7.23 -3.15 -9.30
N THR A 115 -6.27 -3.02 -10.20
CA THR A 115 -4.84 -3.15 -9.90
C THR A 115 -4.07 -1.85 -10.16
N LEU A 116 -4.74 -0.85 -10.71
CA LEU A 116 -4.16 0.47 -10.91
C LEU A 116 -4.07 1.21 -9.56
N PRO A 117 -3.03 2.03 -9.35
CA PRO A 117 -2.94 2.85 -8.17
C PRO A 117 -3.91 4.03 -8.22
N GLY A 118 -4.38 4.44 -7.05
CA GLY A 118 -5.23 5.62 -6.90
C GLY A 118 -6.58 5.32 -6.27
N ARG A 119 -7.53 6.23 -6.48
CA ARG A 119 -8.87 6.16 -5.92
C ARG A 119 -9.77 5.31 -6.81
N HIS A 120 -10.40 4.31 -6.22
CA HIS A 120 -11.37 3.45 -6.90
C HIS A 120 -12.67 3.38 -6.10
N VAL A 121 -13.78 3.31 -6.83
CA VAL A 121 -15.11 3.19 -6.25
C VAL A 121 -15.65 1.82 -6.61
N LEU A 122 -15.89 0.99 -5.60
CA LEU A 122 -16.39 -0.36 -5.78
C LEU A 122 -17.85 -0.44 -5.35
N VAL A 123 -18.68 -1.08 -6.16
CA VAL A 123 -20.03 -1.51 -5.77
C VAL A 123 -19.95 -2.91 -5.21
N VAL A 124 -20.51 -3.07 -4.02
CA VAL A 124 -20.59 -4.32 -3.27
C VAL A 124 -22.06 -4.70 -3.15
N ARG A 125 -22.45 -5.85 -3.68
CA ARG A 125 -23.85 -6.29 -3.72
C ARG A 125 -23.99 -7.76 -3.36
N MET A 126 -25.08 -8.14 -2.69
CA MET A 126 -25.39 -9.54 -2.44
C MET A 126 -26.32 -10.09 -3.51
N ASN A 127 -25.92 -11.16 -4.19
CA ASN A 127 -26.79 -11.85 -5.14
C ASN A 127 -27.84 -12.71 -4.40
N SER A 128 -28.84 -13.18 -5.14
CA SER A 128 -29.90 -14.07 -4.62
C SER A 128 -29.37 -15.42 -4.11
N SER A 129 -28.17 -15.83 -4.54
CA SER A 129 -27.48 -17.05 -4.08
C SER A 129 -26.71 -16.86 -2.77
N GLY A 130 -26.69 -15.65 -2.20
CA GLY A 130 -26.01 -15.35 -0.93
C GLY A 130 -24.50 -15.10 -1.05
N GLN A 131 -23.99 -14.86 -2.25
CA GLN A 131 -22.61 -14.44 -2.48
C GLN A 131 -22.53 -12.92 -2.63
N VAL A 132 -21.44 -12.34 -2.13
CA VAL A 132 -21.13 -10.92 -2.29
C VAL A 132 -20.34 -10.72 -3.57
N GLN A 133 -20.89 -9.93 -4.49
CA GLN A 133 -20.26 -9.52 -5.73
C GLN A 133 -19.69 -8.11 -5.61
N ILE A 134 -18.44 -7.94 -6.05
CA ILE A 134 -17.71 -6.69 -5.98
C ILE A 134 -17.24 -6.32 -7.38
N ALA A 135 -17.54 -5.12 -7.83
CA ALA A 135 -17.10 -4.61 -9.13
C ALA A 135 -16.79 -3.12 -9.06
N GLU A 136 -15.87 -2.66 -9.88
CA GLU A 136 -15.55 -1.24 -10.00
C GLU A 136 -16.64 -0.48 -10.76
N VAL A 137 -16.97 0.72 -10.27
CA VAL A 137 -17.82 1.67 -11.00
C VAL A 137 -16.90 2.46 -11.93
N THR A 138 -17.03 2.19 -13.22
CA THR A 138 -16.38 2.98 -14.29
C THR A 138 -17.03 4.34 -14.43
#